data_AF-A0AA40K823-F1
#
_entry.id   AF-A0AA40K823-F1
#
_cell.length_a   1.000
_cell.length_b   1.000
_cell.length_c   1.000
_cell.angle_alpha   90.00
_cell.angle_beta   90.00
_cell.angle_gamma   90.00
#
_symmetry.space_group_name_H-M   'P 1'
#
loop_
_entity.id
_entity.type
_entity.pdbx_description
1 polymer ?
#
loop_
_entity_poly.entity_id
_entity_poly.type
_entity_poly.pdbx_seq_one_letter_code
_entity_poly.pdbx_strand_id
1 'polypeptide(L)'
;MGEGVFVVDTPGVFVPYVSRAEDMLKLALVGCVKDGIVPAVTVADYLLFHLNRDEEARGGYVGRFLDGEGQGPTNDVHVFLRGVATRTGKLRRGGELSLEAAAEWVVKEWRRGGLGKFMLDEVNDETLGLAVEASKKPGLSLNQAKKKEKEARRVKNEMKRFGMEPSAARIT
;
A
#
# COMPACT_ATOMS: atom_id res chain seq x y z
N MET A 1 1.28 42.03 -13.26
CA MET A 1 1.33 41.57 -11.85
C MET A 1 0.60 40.25 -11.80
N GLY A 2 1.28 39.14 -11.47
CA GLY A 2 0.62 37.84 -11.34
C GLY A 2 -0.27 37.82 -10.10
N GLU A 3 -1.47 37.26 -10.22
CA GLU A 3 -2.38 37.04 -9.10
C GLU A 3 -1.71 36.13 -8.07
N GLY A 4 -1.69 36.56 -6.79
CA GLY A 4 -1.10 35.79 -5.70
C GLY A 4 -2.03 34.68 -5.21
N VAL A 5 -1.45 33.53 -4.82
CA VAL A 5 -2.18 32.41 -4.21
C VAL A 5 -2.04 32.50 -2.69
N PHE A 6 -3.16 32.43 -1.96
CA PHE A 6 -3.16 32.29 -0.50
C PHE A 6 -3.09 30.81 -0.12
N VAL A 7 -2.18 30.46 0.78
CA VAL A 7 -1.99 29.08 1.27
C VAL A 7 -2.27 29.05 2.77
N VAL A 8 -3.04 28.06 3.21
CA VAL A 8 -3.27 27.78 4.63
C VAL A 8 -2.24 26.74 5.09
N ASP A 9 -1.41 27.12 6.06
CA ASP A 9 -0.25 26.34 6.54
C ASP A 9 -0.62 25.12 7.41
N THR A 10 -1.90 24.92 7.72
CA THR A 10 -2.38 23.74 8.44
C THR A 10 -2.98 22.74 7.45
N PRO A 11 -2.23 21.70 7.04
CA PRO A 11 -2.77 20.72 6.09
C PRO A 11 -3.90 19.93 6.74
N GLY A 12 -4.92 19.59 5.95
CA GLY A 12 -5.96 18.66 6.37
C GLY A 12 -5.40 17.25 6.51
N VAL A 13 -5.49 16.64 7.70
CA VAL A 13 -5.07 15.26 7.95
C VAL A 13 -6.28 14.34 7.86
N PHE A 14 -6.22 13.32 7.00
CA PHE A 14 -7.24 12.29 6.85
C PHE A 14 -6.62 10.89 6.95
N VAL A 15 -7.37 9.95 7.52
CA VAL A 15 -6.96 8.53 7.56
C VAL A 15 -7.36 7.90 6.22
N PRO A 16 -6.41 7.37 5.44
CA PRO A 16 -6.74 6.74 4.16
C PRO A 16 -7.56 5.47 4.38
N TYR A 17 -8.57 5.25 3.55
CA TYR A 17 -9.29 3.98 3.50
C TYR A 17 -8.59 3.07 2.51
N VAL A 18 -8.10 1.92 2.99
CA VAL A 18 -7.40 0.94 2.18
C VAL A 18 -8.27 -0.31 2.08
N SER A 19 -8.82 -0.57 0.90
CA SER A 19 -9.70 -1.72 0.66
C SER A 19 -8.95 -2.94 0.13
N ARG A 20 -7.87 -2.74 -0.64
CA ARG A 20 -7.08 -3.81 -1.25
C ARG A 20 -5.81 -4.06 -0.45
N ALA A 21 -5.45 -5.34 -0.30
CA ALA A 21 -4.22 -5.73 0.39
C ALA A 21 -2.96 -5.20 -0.32
N GLU A 22 -2.97 -5.13 -1.65
CA GLU A 22 -1.87 -4.59 -2.45
C GLU A 22 -1.61 -3.10 -2.15
N ASP A 23 -2.67 -2.30 -2.03
CA ASP A 23 -2.55 -0.87 -1.70
C ASP A 23 -1.90 -0.69 -0.32
N MET A 24 -2.20 -1.60 0.64
CA MET A 24 -1.53 -1.62 1.94
C MET A 24 -0.03 -1.94 1.82
N LEU A 25 0.35 -2.87 0.95
CA LEU A 25 1.75 -3.20 0.69
C LEU A 25 2.50 -2.02 0.05
N LYS A 26 1.88 -1.30 -0.89
CA LYS A 26 2.44 -0.07 -1.47
C LYS A 26 2.68 0.98 -0.39
N LEU A 27 1.67 1.28 0.43
CA LEU A 27 1.76 2.25 1.51
C LEU A 27 2.81 1.85 2.57
N ALA A 28 2.89 0.57 2.91
CA ALA A 28 3.92 0.06 3.81
C ALA A 28 5.32 0.19 3.18
N LEU A 29 5.48 -0.13 1.90
CA LEU A 29 6.77 -0.03 1.21
C LEU A 29 7.28 1.42 1.15
N VAL A 30 6.42 2.40 0.84
CA VAL A 30 6.81 3.83 0.83
C VAL A 30 6.89 4.48 2.21
N GLY A 31 6.50 3.77 3.28
CA GLY A 31 6.58 4.28 4.65
C GLY A 31 5.42 5.20 5.06
N CYS A 32 4.30 5.17 4.34
CA CYS A 32 3.07 5.86 4.73
C CYS A 32 2.31 5.14 5.87
N VAL A 33 2.68 3.91 6.18
CA VAL A 33 2.18 3.13 7.32
C VAL A 33 3.34 2.86 8.26
N LYS A 34 3.06 2.84 9.57
CA LYS A 34 4.05 2.53 10.60
C LYS A 34 4.71 1.17 10.32
N ASP A 35 6.04 1.13 10.37
CA ASP A 35 6.80 -0.12 10.24
C ASP A 35 6.35 -1.14 11.30
N GLY A 36 6.30 -2.43 10.93
CA GLY A 36 5.83 -3.52 11.80
C GLY A 36 4.33 -3.82 11.75
N ILE A 37 3.51 -2.97 11.12
CA ILE A 37 2.10 -3.30 10.82
C ILE A 37 2.01 -4.44 9.80
N VAL A 38 2.85 -4.40 8.77
CA VAL A 38 3.04 -5.50 7.81
C VAL A 38 4.41 -6.12 8.10
N PRO A 39 4.54 -7.47 8.12
CA PRO A 39 5.83 -8.12 8.32
C PRO A 39 6.86 -7.65 7.30
N ALA A 40 8.06 -7.29 7.76
CA ALA A 40 9.10 -6.73 6.91
C ALA A 40 9.47 -7.65 5.75
N VAL A 41 9.49 -8.97 5.97
CA VAL A 41 9.74 -9.97 4.93
C VAL A 41 8.69 -9.92 3.83
N THR A 42 7.41 -9.76 4.18
CA THR A 42 6.32 -9.61 3.19
C THR A 42 6.46 -8.31 2.38
N VAL A 43 6.85 -7.21 3.02
CA VAL A 43 7.10 -5.94 2.31
C VAL A 43 8.33 -6.08 1.39
N ALA A 44 9.37 -6.78 1.83
CA ALA A 44 10.57 -7.05 1.03
C ALA A 44 10.30 -7.99 -0.16
N ASP A 45 9.39 -8.95 -0.01
CA ASP A 45 8.92 -9.82 -1.09
C ASP A 45 8.19 -9.01 -2.17
N TYR A 46 7.26 -8.14 -1.74
CA TYR A 46 6.60 -7.21 -2.64
C TYR A 46 7.58 -6.26 -3.33
N LEU A 47 8.62 -5.80 -2.62
CA LEU A 47 9.69 -5.02 -3.22
C LEU A 47 10.48 -5.84 -4.26
N LEU A 48 10.84 -7.09 -3.97
CA LEU A 48 11.55 -7.97 -4.90
C LEU A 48 10.78 -8.18 -6.20
N PHE A 49 9.45 -8.34 -6.13
CA PHE A 49 8.59 -8.40 -7.31
C PHE A 49 8.79 -7.17 -8.21
N HIS A 50 8.82 -5.96 -7.65
CA HIS A 50 9.03 -4.75 -8.44
C HIS A 50 10.49 -4.59 -8.91
N LEU A 51 11.47 -4.95 -8.09
CA LEU A 51 12.88 -4.98 -8.47
C LEU A 51 13.10 -5.88 -9.70
N ASN A 52 12.37 -6.99 -9.81
CA ASN A 52 12.46 -7.90 -10.95
C ASN A 52 11.85 -7.35 -12.25
N ARG A 53 10.96 -6.36 -12.16
CA ARG A 53 10.28 -5.78 -13.33
C ARG A 53 11.08 -4.65 -13.97
N ASP A 54 11.99 -4.04 -13.21
CA ASP A 54 12.86 -2.98 -13.69
C ASP A 54 14.25 -3.56 -14.00
N GLU A 55 14.68 -3.48 -15.27
CA GLU A 55 15.94 -4.09 -15.73
C GLU A 55 17.18 -3.57 -14.98
N GLU A 56 17.24 -2.27 -14.70
CA GLU A 56 18.36 -1.64 -14.02
C GLU A 56 18.38 -2.05 -12.54
N ALA A 57 17.24 -1.97 -11.86
CA ALA A 57 17.11 -2.40 -10.47
C ALA A 57 17.38 -3.90 -10.32
N ARG A 58 16.91 -4.72 -11.26
CA ARG A 58 17.15 -6.17 -11.33
C ARG A 58 18.64 -6.47 -11.42
N GLY A 59 19.33 -5.87 -12.39
CA GLY A 59 20.79 -6.03 -12.51
C GLY A 59 21.53 -5.54 -11.26
N GLY A 60 21.09 -4.41 -10.69
CA GLY A 60 21.71 -3.79 -9.52
C GLY A 60 21.59 -4.61 -8.24
N TYR A 61 20.45 -5.23 -7.96
CA TYR A 61 20.31 -6.07 -6.76
C TYR A 61 20.96 -7.45 -6.95
N VAL A 62 20.86 -8.06 -8.14
CA VAL A 62 21.45 -9.36 -8.44
C VAL A 62 22.97 -9.28 -8.27
N GLY A 63 23.62 -8.31 -8.92
CA GLY A 63 25.07 -8.11 -8.83
C GLY A 63 25.58 -7.49 -7.52
N ARG A 64 24.71 -7.30 -6.52
CA ARG A 64 25.11 -6.80 -5.19
C ARG A 64 24.91 -7.85 -4.10
N PHE A 65 23.91 -8.70 -4.25
CA PHE A 65 23.45 -9.61 -3.20
C PHE A 65 23.44 -11.08 -3.62
N LEU A 66 23.46 -11.39 -4.92
CA LEU A 66 23.34 -12.74 -5.46
C LEU A 66 24.60 -13.17 -6.24
N ASP A 67 25.78 -12.65 -5.87
CA ASP A 67 27.06 -12.79 -6.62
C ASP A 67 27.66 -14.22 -6.68
N GLY A 68 26.86 -15.27 -6.50
CA GLY A 68 27.30 -16.66 -6.73
C GLY A 68 27.24 -17.05 -8.21
N GLU A 69 28.19 -17.89 -8.66
CA GLU A 69 28.17 -18.39 -10.04
C GLU A 69 26.80 -19.00 -10.42
N GLY A 70 26.21 -18.50 -11.51
CA GLY A 70 24.93 -18.98 -12.05
C GLY A 70 23.66 -18.44 -11.37
N GLN A 71 23.76 -17.52 -10.41
CA GLN A 71 22.57 -16.93 -9.79
C GLN A 71 22.04 -15.75 -10.61
N GLY A 72 20.94 -16.01 -11.32
CA GLY A 72 20.12 -14.98 -11.96
C GLY A 72 19.15 -14.31 -10.99
N PRO A 73 18.21 -13.49 -11.49
CA PRO A 73 17.12 -12.96 -10.67
C PRO A 73 16.32 -14.09 -10.00
N THR A 74 15.81 -13.82 -8.80
CA THR A 74 15.03 -14.79 -8.01
C THR A 74 13.65 -14.23 -7.67
N ASN A 75 12.67 -15.13 -7.59
CA ASN A 75 11.34 -14.85 -7.02
C ASN A 75 11.19 -15.38 -5.59
N ASP A 76 12.22 -16.01 -5.02
CA ASP A 76 12.22 -16.43 -3.62
C ASP A 76 12.84 -15.33 -2.75
N VAL A 77 11.99 -14.65 -1.98
CA VAL A 77 12.40 -13.61 -1.04
C VAL A 77 13.45 -14.10 -0.03
N HIS A 78 13.43 -15.38 0.37
CA HIS A 78 14.39 -15.90 1.32
C HIS A 78 15.79 -16.07 0.69
N VAL A 79 15.87 -16.41 -0.60
CA VAL A 79 17.15 -16.40 -1.33
C VAL A 79 17.71 -14.99 -1.38
N PHE A 80 16.88 -14.03 -1.78
CA PHE A 80 17.24 -12.61 -1.82
C PHE A 80 17.71 -12.08 -0.46
N LEU A 81 16.93 -12.31 0.61
CA LEU A 81 17.24 -11.83 1.95
C LEU A 81 18.46 -12.52 2.57
N ARG A 82 18.77 -13.78 2.23
CA ARG A 82 20.04 -14.42 2.64
C ARG A 82 21.24 -13.72 2.00
N GLY A 83 21.13 -13.37 0.73
CA GLY A 83 22.14 -12.58 0.02
C GLY A 83 22.36 -11.21 0.67
N VAL A 84 21.26 -10.50 0.93
CA VAL A 84 21.28 -9.21 1.64
C VAL A 84 21.90 -9.37 3.03
N ALA A 85 21.46 -10.34 3.82
CA ALA A 85 21.93 -10.56 5.19
C ALA A 85 23.44 -10.85 5.24
N THR A 86 23.91 -11.70 4.33
CA THR A 86 25.34 -12.03 4.16
C THR A 86 26.14 -10.78 3.81
N ARG A 87 25.68 -10.00 2.83
CA ARG A 87 26.40 -8.81 2.35
C ARG A 87 26.45 -7.67 3.37
N THR A 88 25.41 -7.55 4.20
CA THR A 88 25.22 -6.43 5.13
C THR A 88 25.51 -6.80 6.59
N GLY A 89 25.91 -8.05 6.87
CA GLY A 89 26.24 -8.53 8.21
C GLY A 89 25.04 -8.57 9.16
N LYS A 90 23.82 -8.79 8.65
CA LYS A 90 22.62 -8.86 9.49
C LYS A 90 22.52 -10.23 10.12
N LEU A 91 23.00 -10.33 11.36
CA LEU A 91 23.04 -11.57 12.14
C LEU A 91 22.11 -11.50 13.36
N ARG A 92 21.57 -12.63 13.78
CA ARG A 92 20.92 -12.84 15.07
C ARG A 92 21.94 -13.35 16.09
N ARG A 93 21.52 -13.39 17.35
CA ARG A 93 22.30 -14.01 18.43
C ARG A 93 22.63 -15.45 18.05
N GLY A 94 23.90 -15.84 18.16
CA GLY A 94 24.38 -17.15 17.71
C GLY A 94 25.04 -17.15 16.33
N GLY A 95 25.09 -16.01 15.63
CA GLY A 95 25.80 -15.87 14.35
C GLY A 95 25.00 -16.29 13.12
N GLU A 96 23.73 -16.66 13.29
CA GLU A 96 22.83 -17.01 12.19
C GLU A 96 22.34 -15.76 11.44
N LEU A 97 22.08 -15.88 10.14
CA LEU A 97 21.55 -14.77 9.33
C LEU A 97 20.15 -14.34 9.81
N SER A 98 19.96 -13.03 9.98
CA SER A 98 18.69 -12.42 10.35
C SER A 98 17.93 -11.93 9.12
N LEU A 99 16.96 -12.73 8.65
CA LEU A 99 16.14 -12.34 7.49
C LEU A 99 15.24 -11.15 7.79
N GLU A 100 14.72 -11.03 9.01
CA GLU A 100 13.93 -9.87 9.44
C GLU A 100 14.75 -8.58 9.39
N ALA A 101 15.96 -8.58 9.96
CA ALA A 101 16.80 -7.39 9.96
C ALA A 101 17.33 -7.05 8.54
N ALA A 102 17.54 -8.06 7.70
CA ALA A 102 17.84 -7.86 6.28
C ALA A 102 16.64 -7.25 5.52
N ALA A 103 15.42 -7.71 5.80
CA ALA A 103 14.21 -7.19 5.20
C ALA A 103 13.95 -5.72 5.58
N GLU A 104 14.09 -5.38 6.86
CA GLU A 104 14.00 -3.98 7.31
C GLU A 104 15.07 -3.11 6.66
N TRP A 105 16.29 -3.63 6.54
CA TRP A 105 17.39 -2.91 5.93
C TRP A 105 17.15 -2.67 4.44
N VAL A 106 16.73 -3.70 3.69
CA VAL A 106 16.56 -3.59 2.23
C VAL A 106 15.41 -2.65 1.85
N VAL A 107 14.33 -2.65 2.63
CA VAL A 107 13.22 -1.70 2.45
C VAL A 107 13.71 -0.26 2.70
N LYS A 108 14.49 -0.03 3.76
CA LYS A 108 15.08 1.29 4.03
C LYS A 108 16.06 1.72 2.95
N GLU A 109 16.85 0.79 2.41
CA GLU A 109 17.80 1.04 1.35
C GLU A 109 17.10 1.43 0.04
N TRP A 110 16.01 0.75 -0.32
CA TRP A 110 15.17 1.14 -1.45
C TRP A 110 14.51 2.50 -1.25
N ARG A 111 13.96 2.80 -0.05
CA ARG A 111 13.38 4.12 0.26
C ARG A 111 14.39 5.27 0.10
N ARG A 112 15.71 5.00 0.22
CA ARG A 112 16.79 5.96 -0.02
C ARG A 112 17.21 6.05 -1.50
N GLY A 113 16.64 5.22 -2.36
CA GLY A 113 16.98 5.10 -3.78
C GLY A 113 18.20 4.22 -4.06
N GLY A 114 18.67 3.42 -3.10
CA GLY A 114 19.87 2.58 -3.24
C GLY A 114 19.67 1.33 -4.10
N LEU A 115 18.42 1.00 -4.46
CA LEU A 115 18.04 -0.21 -5.20
C LEU A 115 17.17 0.13 -6.44
N GLY A 116 17.47 1.26 -7.07
CA GLY A 116 16.69 1.77 -8.21
C GLY A 116 15.54 2.69 -7.78
N LYS A 117 14.89 3.29 -8.78
CA LYS A 117 13.77 4.23 -8.61
C LYS A 117 12.70 3.88 -9.63
N PHE A 118 11.58 3.35 -9.17
CA PHE A 118 10.46 2.95 -10.02
C PHE A 118 9.13 3.30 -9.35
N MET A 119 8.06 3.40 -10.16
CA MET A 119 6.71 3.65 -9.67
C MET A 119 6.03 2.34 -9.25
N LEU A 120 5.33 2.38 -8.11
CA LEU A 120 4.54 1.23 -7.63
C LEU A 120 3.15 1.17 -8.26
N ASP A 121 2.68 2.30 -8.80
CA ASP A 121 1.40 2.42 -9.47
C ASP A 121 1.62 2.51 -10.97
N GLU A 122 0.77 1.80 -11.71
CA GLU A 122 0.69 1.94 -13.15
C GLU A 122 -0.07 3.23 -13.47
N VAL A 123 0.59 4.14 -14.19
CA VAL A 123 0.03 5.44 -14.55
C VAL A 123 -0.02 5.53 -16.07
N ASN A 124 -1.21 5.27 -16.61
CA ASN A 124 -1.54 5.36 -18.02
C ASN A 124 -2.97 5.92 -18.17
N ASP A 125 -3.39 6.23 -19.40
CA ASP A 125 -4.71 6.86 -19.65
C ASP A 125 -5.88 6.00 -19.16
N GLU A 126 -5.76 4.68 -19.26
CA GLU A 126 -6.79 3.73 -18.82
C GLU A 126 -6.92 3.70 -17.29
N THR A 127 -5.82 3.49 -16.57
CA THR A 127 -5.75 3.47 -15.11
C THR A 127 -6.18 4.81 -14.51
N LEU A 128 -5.84 5.92 -15.15
CA LEU A 128 -6.33 7.25 -14.78
C LEU A 128 -7.86 7.36 -14.95
N GLY A 129 -8.40 6.91 -16.09
CA GLY A 129 -9.83 6.87 -16.33
C GLY A 129 -10.59 6.10 -15.24
N LEU A 130 -10.10 4.90 -14.91
CA LEU A 130 -10.66 4.05 -13.85
C LEU A 130 -10.59 4.74 -12.47
N ALA A 131 -9.47 5.37 -12.12
CA ALA A 131 -9.31 6.09 -10.86
C ALA A 131 -10.26 7.29 -10.75
N VAL A 132 -10.44 8.05 -11.83
CA VAL A 132 -11.40 9.16 -11.89
C VAL A 132 -12.82 8.65 -11.70
N GLU A 133 -13.21 7.56 -12.36
CA GLU A 133 -14.53 6.96 -12.15
C GLU A 133 -14.74 6.46 -10.72
N ALA A 134 -13.73 5.81 -10.13
CA ALA A 134 -13.77 5.35 -8.74
C ALA A 134 -13.96 6.53 -7.75
N SER A 135 -13.29 7.66 -7.99
CA SER A 135 -13.41 8.86 -7.14
C SER A 135 -14.82 9.45 -7.11
N LYS A 136 -15.59 9.30 -8.20
CA LYS A 136 -17.00 9.74 -8.28
C LYS A 136 -17.94 8.90 -7.41
N LYS A 137 -17.52 7.69 -7.00
CA LYS A 137 -18.29 6.75 -6.18
C LYS A 137 -17.51 6.42 -4.90
N PRO A 138 -17.40 7.36 -3.94
CA PRO A 138 -16.66 7.09 -2.72
C PRO A 138 -17.26 5.89 -1.98
N GLY A 139 -16.42 4.90 -1.66
CA GLY A 139 -16.79 3.79 -0.81
C GLY A 139 -17.30 4.31 0.54
N LEU A 140 -18.42 3.79 1.03
CA LEU A 140 -18.98 4.19 2.31
C LEU A 140 -17.97 3.84 3.42
N SER A 141 -17.44 4.85 4.09
CA SER A 141 -16.74 4.65 5.37
C SER A 141 -17.67 3.91 6.33
N LEU A 142 -17.15 2.95 7.12
CA LEU A 142 -17.94 2.21 8.13
C LEU A 142 -18.73 3.15 9.04
N ASN A 143 -18.20 4.33 9.34
CA ASN A 143 -18.89 5.34 10.15
C ASN A 143 -20.04 6.02 9.39
N GLN A 144 -19.87 6.28 8.09
CA GLN A 144 -20.93 6.80 7.23
C GLN A 144 -22.03 5.76 7.01
N ALA A 145 -21.66 4.48 6.83
CA ALA A 145 -22.60 3.37 6.74
C ALA A 145 -23.41 3.22 8.04
N LYS A 146 -22.75 3.20 9.20
CA LYS A 146 -23.40 3.15 10.52
C LYS A 146 -24.31 4.36 10.77
N LYS A 147 -23.89 5.57 10.39
CA LYS A 147 -24.71 6.79 10.51
C LYS A 147 -25.97 6.71 9.65
N LYS A 148 -25.83 6.29 8.38
CA LYS A 148 -26.97 6.07 7.47
C LYS A 148 -27.93 5.01 8.01
N GLU A 149 -27.41 3.90 8.55
CA GLU A 149 -28.25 2.85 9.15
C GLU A 149 -29.02 3.37 10.38
N LYS A 150 -28.37 4.15 11.24
CA LYS A 150 -29.01 4.77 12.41
C LYS A 150 -30.10 5.77 12.01
N GLU A 151 -29.84 6.60 11.01
CA GLU A 151 -30.83 7.53 10.45
C GLU A 151 -32.01 6.77 9.81
N ALA A 152 -31.74 5.73 9.02
CA ALA A 152 -32.78 4.89 8.42
C ALA A 152 -33.66 4.23 9.49
N ARG A 153 -33.06 3.73 10.58
CA ARG A 153 -33.81 3.20 11.73
C ARG A 153 -34.65 4.27 12.43
N ARG A 154 -34.12 5.49 12.59
CA ARG A 154 -34.86 6.61 13.18
C ARG A 154 -36.06 7.01 12.32
N VAL A 155 -35.86 7.17 11.01
CA VAL A 155 -36.93 7.51 10.05
C VAL A 155 -38.00 6.42 10.05
N LYS A 156 -37.61 5.13 10.03
CA LYS A 156 -38.55 4.00 10.10
C LYS A 156 -39.37 4.02 11.40
N ASN A 157 -38.73 4.33 12.53
CA ASN A 157 -39.42 4.42 13.82
C ASN A 157 -40.34 5.65 13.91
N GLU A 158 -39.95 6.78 13.32
CA GLU A 158 -40.80 7.97 13.20
C GLU A 158 -42.01 7.69 12.29
N MET A 159 -41.82 7.10 11.11
CA MET A 159 -42.92 6.71 10.20
C MET A 159 -43.92 5.76 10.86
N LYS A 160 -43.44 4.77 11.62
CA LYS A 160 -44.31 3.90 12.43
C LYS A 160 -45.07 4.66 13.52
N ARG A 161 -44.43 5.62 14.18
CA ARG A 161 -45.06 6.49 15.19
C ARG A 161 -46.18 7.35 14.61
N PHE A 162 -46.05 7.77 13.35
CA PHE A 162 -47.06 8.56 12.63
C PHE A 162 -48.07 7.72 11.83
N GLY A 163 -48.01 6.39 11.92
CA GLY A 163 -48.96 5.49 11.25
C GLY A 163 -48.87 5.48 9.72
N MET A 164 -47.75 5.93 9.14
CA MET A 164 -47.49 5.88 7.70
C MET A 164 -46.83 4.55 7.32
N GLU A 165 -47.56 3.67 6.65
CA GLU A 165 -47.00 2.48 5.99
C GLU A 165 -46.37 2.87 4.64
N PRO A 166 -45.28 2.21 4.20
CA PRO A 166 -44.70 2.47 2.90
C PRO A 166 -45.72 2.12 1.81
N SER A 167 -46.04 3.08 0.94
CA SER A 167 -46.85 2.84 -0.24
C SER A 167 -46.15 1.81 -1.12
N ALA A 168 -46.59 0.55 -1.04
CA ALA A 168 -46.24 -0.45 -2.02
C ALA A 168 -46.72 0.10 -3.37
N ALA A 169 -45.75 0.38 -4.26
CA ALA A 169 -46.04 0.72 -5.64
C ALA A 169 -46.99 -0.35 -6.19
N ARG A 170 -48.27 0.02 -6.38
CA ARG A 170 -49.22 -0.82 -7.09
C ARG A 170 -48.73 -0.88 -8.52
N ILE A 171 -48.15 -2.04 -8.87
CA ILE A 171 -47.98 -2.45 -10.25
C ILE A 171 -49.40 -2.65 -10.79
N THR A 172 -49.81 -1.77 -11.69
CA THR A 172 -50.82 -2.00 -12.73
C THR A 172 -50.36 -1.29 -13.98
#